data_AF-A0A2V9LPF8-F1
#
_entry.id   AF-A0A2V9LPF8-F1
#
_cell.length_a   1.000
_cell.length_b   1.000
_cell.length_c   1.000
_cell.angle_alpha   90.00
_cell.angle_beta   90.00
_cell.angle_gamma   90.00
#
_symmetry.space_group_name_H-M   'P 1'
#
loop_
_entity.id
_entity.type
_entity.pdbx_description
1 polymer ?
#
loop_
_entity_poly.entity_id
_entity_poly.type
_entity_poly.pdbx_seq_one_letter_code
_entity_poly.pdbx_strand_id
1 'polypeptide(L)' 'AVDGKYVGSTPSTLKLAAGDHTISVEKPGFKSWRRTVTLASGSEITLDATLEKAQ' A
#
# COMPACT_ATOMS: atom_id res chain seq x y z
N ALA A 1 0.63 -4.25 -3.35
CA ALA A 1 1.89 -4.89 -2.94
C ALA A 1 2.48 -4.15 -1.75
N VAL A 2 3.12 -4.86 -0.83
CA VAL A 2 3.86 -4.33 0.32
C VAL A 2 5.28 -4.85 0.20
N ASP A 3 6.27 -3.97 0.22
CA ASP A 3 7.70 -4.31 0.09
C ASP A 3 8.01 -5.15 -1.16
N GLY A 4 7.34 -4.83 -2.27
CA GLY A 4 7.46 -5.58 -3.52
C GLY A 4 6.71 -6.91 -3.55
N LYS A 5 6.09 -7.35 -2.45
CA LYS A 5 5.28 -8.57 -2.40
C LYS A 5 3.81 -8.28 -2.65
N TYR A 6 3.17 -9.03 -3.54
CA TYR A 6 1.71 -8.97 -3.69
C TYR A 6 1.05 -9.54 -2.42
N VAL A 7 0.16 -8.75 -1.81
CA VAL A 7 -0.48 -9.12 -0.55
C VAL A 7 -2.01 -9.15 -0.60
N GLY A 8 -2.62 -8.68 -1.70
CA GLY A 8 -4.07 -8.62 -1.85
C GLY A 8 -4.54 -7.44 -2.69
N SER A 9 -5.87 -7.28 -2.74
CA SER A 9 -6.60 -6.26 -3.50
C SER A 9 -7.36 -5.32 -2.56
N THR A 10 -7.42 -4.03 -2.87
CA THR A 10 -8.11 -3.03 -2.03
C THR A 10 -9.65 -3.17 -2.12
N PRO A 11 -10.40 -3.03 -1.00
CA PRO A 11 -9.93 -2.84 0.37
C PRO A 11 -9.39 -4.14 0.98
N SER A 12 -8.27 -4.05 1.72
CA SER A 12 -7.67 -5.18 2.44
C SER A 12 -7.05 -4.69 3.74
N THR A 13 -7.22 -5.47 4.81
CA THR A 13 -6.56 -5.24 6.10
C THR A 13 -5.44 -6.25 6.27
N LEU A 14 -4.23 -5.75 6.50
CA LEU A 14 -3.00 -6.56 6.56
C LEU A 14 -2.30 -6.32 7.89
N LYS A 15 -1.77 -7.38 8.49
CA LYS A 15 -0.93 -7.30 9.68
C LYS A 15 0.53 -7.32 9.22
N LEU A 16 1.24 -6.22 9.43
CA LEU A 16 2.65 -6.06 9.13
C LEU A 16 3.45 -5.92 10.43
N ALA A 17 4.74 -6.20 10.37
CA ALA A 17 5.64 -5.94 11.50
C ALA A 17 5.79 -4.43 11.71
N ALA A 18 6.36 -4.04 12.85
CA ALA A 18 6.80 -2.66 13.01
C ALA A 18 8.05 -2.42 12.14
N GLY A 19 8.12 -1.27 11.50
CA GLY A 19 9.19 -0.91 10.57
C GLY A 19 8.70 -0.10 9.38
N ASP A 20 9.63 0.16 8.46
CA ASP A 20 9.34 0.86 7.21
C ASP A 20 8.83 -0.12 6.16
N HIS A 21 7.65 0.19 5.63
CA HIS A 21 6.97 -0.60 4.62
C HIS A 21 6.64 0.26 3.40
N THR A 22 6.98 -0.24 2.22
CA THR A 22 6.68 0.42 0.95
C THR A 22 5.43 -0.20 0.33
N ILE A 23 4.34 0.55 0.36
CA ILE A 23 3.07 0.16 -0.25
C ILE A 23 3.07 0.60 -1.71
N SER A 24 2.81 -0.32 -2.63
CA SER A 24 2.62 -0.03 -4.05
C SER A 24 1.25 -0.55 -4.49
N VAL A 25 0.44 0.31 -5.09
CA VAL A 25 -0.87 -0.02 -5.66
C VAL A 25 -0.81 0.21 -7.15
N GLU A 26 -1.09 -0.85 -7.89
CA GLU A 26 -1.05 -0.86 -9.34
C GLU A 26 -2.40 -1.35 -9.84
N LYS A 27 -2.91 -0.67 -10.87
CA LYS A 27 -4.16 -1.02 -11.52
C LYS A 27 -4.03 -0.77 -13.01
N PRO A 28 -4.43 -1.71 -13.88
CA PRO A 28 -4.41 -1.51 -15.32
C PRO A 28 -5.18 -0.24 -15.72
N GLY A 29 -4.56 0.61 -16.55
CA GLY A 29 -5.12 1.91 -16.97
C GLY A 29 -4.95 3.05 -15.96
N PHE A 30 -4.20 2.84 -14.87
CA PHE A 30 -3.90 3.85 -13.86
C PHE A 30 -2.39 3.95 -13.64
N LYS A 31 -1.93 5.11 -13.18
CA LYS A 31 -0.55 5.30 -12.73
C LYS A 31 -0.31 4.47 -11.46
N SER A 32 0.89 3.89 -11.35
CA SER A 32 1.33 3.20 -10.14
C SER A 32 1.41 4.18 -8.98
N TRP A 33 0.69 3.91 -7.90
CA TRP A 33 0.78 4.66 -6.67
C TRP A 33 1.74 3.97 -5.72
N ARG A 34 2.66 4.72 -5.12
CA ARG A 34 3.63 4.19 -4.18
C ARG A 34 3.76 5.13 -2.99
N ARG A 35 3.78 4.56 -1.79
CA ARG A 35 3.96 5.30 -0.54
C ARG A 35 4.73 4.46 0.46
N THR A 36 5.75 5.06 1.05
CA THR A 36 6.45 4.48 2.20
C THR A 36 5.76 4.93 3.47
N VAL A 37 5.50 3.98 4.37
CA VAL A 37 4.93 4.22 5.69
C VAL A 37 5.76 3.53 6.76
N THR A 38 5.89 4.17 7.90
CA THR A 38 6.56 3.60 9.07
C THR A 38 5.48 3.11 10.03
N LEU A 39 5.36 1.80 10.21
CA LEU A 39 4.46 1.19 11.18
C LEU A 39 5.15 1.09 12.55
N ALA A 40 4.51 1.63 13.58
CA ALA A 40 4.91 1.39 14.97
C ALA A 40 4.18 0.16 15.53
N SER A 41 4.80 -0.54 16.49
CA SER A 41 4.22 -1.71 17.12
C SER A 41 2.84 -1.41 17.72
N GLY A 42 1.84 -2.20 17.35
CA GLY A 42 0.46 -2.03 17.83
C GLY A 42 -0.29 -0.85 17.24
N SER A 43 0.27 -0.14 16.26
CA SER A 43 -0.41 0.94 15.55
C SER A 43 -1.16 0.43 14.32
N GLU A 44 -2.30 1.06 14.04
CA GLU A 44 -3.06 0.84 12.82
C GLU A 44 -2.93 2.08 11.93
N ILE A 45 -2.63 1.86 10.65
CA ILE A 45 -2.52 2.93 9.65
C ILE A 45 -3.50 2.63 8.53
N THR A 46 -4.45 3.54 8.32
CA THR A 46 -5.34 3.52 7.16
C THR A 46 -4.73 4.35 6.05
N LEU A 47 -4.62 3.77 4.86
CA LEU A 47 -4.10 4.43 3.67
C LEU A 47 -5.15 4.45 2.57
N ASP A 48 -5.55 5.66 2.18
CA ASP A 48 -6.37 5.87 1.01
C ASP A 48 -5.47 6.07 -0.22
N ALA A 49 -5.47 5.07 -1.10
CA ALA A 49 -4.74 5.10 -2.35
C ALA A 49 -5.62 5.68 -3.46
N THR A 50 -5.46 6.97 -3.74
CA THR A 50 -6.11 7.62 -4.90
C THR A 50 -5.28 7.41 -6.15
N LEU A 51 -5.80 6.66 -7.11
CA LEU A 51 -5.14 6.35 -8.38
C LEU A 51 -5.57 7.34 -9.48
N GLU A 52 -4.59 7.96 -10.12
CA GLU A 52 -4.82 8.75 -11.34
C GLU A 52 -4.85 7.83 -12.55
N LYS A 53 -5.77 8.09 -13.50
CA LYS A 53 -5.76 7.37 -14.78
C LYS A 53 -4.46 7.64 -15.52
N ALA A 54 -3.87 6.58 -16.07
CA ALA A 54 -2.82 6.72 -17.06
C ALA A 54 -3.52 7.12 -18.36
N GLN A 55 -3.35 8.38 -18.76
CA GLN A 55 -3.95 8.95 -19.96
C GLN A 55 -3.43 8.26 -21.23
#